data_AF-A0A9Q3US39-F1
#
_entry.id   AF-A0A9Q3US39-F1
#
_cell.length_a   1.000
_cell.length_b   1.000
_cell.length_c   1.000
_cell.angle_alpha   90.00
_cell.angle_beta   90.00
_cell.angle_gamma   90.00
#
_symmetry.space_group_name_H-M   'P 1'
#
loop_
_entity.id
_entity.type
_entity.pdbx_description
1 polymer ?
#
loop_
_entity_poly.entity_id
_entity_poly.type
_entity_poly.pdbx_seq_one_letter_code
_entity_poly.pdbx_strand_id
1 'polypeptide(L)'
;MLKSCDELTQEIFALQVLNFINPNLENPDFDDPNSDGSLNKQKIKDFANKSRLTPQEFLNALDLVPRDELTTIEHRSDGEDFEKPLKLFSRVDSKNLIEIETAYIRYRSKNKLYEKGKAELKAFLMPPVQELTEEQKEAQNQRFLKEEYQRLQLRGFVLGSTIFYDLIRSNYKVVNLAFVEKFMTNFKPEVFEDDKRSVEFHLASSKKVIKKDVFLAFKELFIEKYIEKAQLKKLSETEWIEYWQNIKNSSEK
;
A
#
# COMPACT_ATOMS: atom_id res chain seq x y z
N MET A 1 27.28 -14.93 -0.56
CA MET A 1 27.34 -15.95 -1.63
C MET A 1 27.95 -17.20 -1.04
N LEU A 2 27.46 -18.38 -1.36
CA LEU A 2 27.93 -19.67 -0.80
C LEU A 2 29.44 -19.83 -0.95
N LYS A 3 29.99 -19.47 -2.11
CA LYS A 3 31.45 -19.45 -2.39
C LYS A 3 32.29 -18.52 -1.51
N SER A 4 31.66 -17.63 -0.76
CA SER A 4 32.31 -16.63 0.11
C SER A 4 32.02 -16.86 1.59
N CYS A 5 31.30 -17.94 1.91
CA CYS A 5 31.03 -18.35 3.28
C CYS A 5 32.23 -19.09 3.86
N ASP A 6 32.39 -19.01 5.18
CA ASP A 6 33.35 -19.80 5.94
C ASP A 6 32.99 -21.29 5.94
N GLU A 7 33.98 -22.14 6.26
CA GLU A 7 33.85 -23.58 6.18
C GLU A 7 32.70 -24.14 7.04
N LEU A 8 32.51 -23.58 8.24
CA LEU A 8 31.41 -23.95 9.14
C LEU A 8 30.04 -23.70 8.50
N THR A 9 29.84 -22.53 7.87
CA THR A 9 28.59 -22.20 7.18
C THR A 9 28.37 -23.10 5.96
N GLN A 10 29.42 -23.44 5.22
CA GLN A 10 29.31 -24.38 4.10
C GLN A 10 28.97 -25.80 4.57
N GLU A 11 29.47 -26.20 5.73
CA GLU A 11 29.19 -27.50 6.32
C GLU A 11 27.75 -27.60 6.82
N ILE A 12 27.25 -26.57 7.52
CA ILE A 12 25.85 -26.46 7.92
C ILE A 12 24.94 -26.49 6.68
N PHE A 13 25.28 -25.72 5.65
CA PHE A 13 24.55 -25.71 4.38
C PHE A 13 24.50 -27.09 3.74
N ALA A 14 25.63 -27.79 3.66
CA ALA A 14 25.71 -29.11 3.05
C ALA A 14 24.82 -30.13 3.78
N LEU A 15 24.80 -30.11 5.11
CA LEU A 15 23.93 -30.96 5.92
C LEU A 15 22.45 -30.63 5.73
N GLN A 16 22.08 -29.34 5.66
CA GLN A 16 20.70 -28.92 5.44
C GLN A 16 20.17 -29.38 4.07
N VAL A 17 20.96 -29.22 3.02
CA VAL A 17 20.60 -29.68 1.66
C VAL A 17 20.53 -31.21 1.61
N LEU A 18 21.45 -31.91 2.28
CA LEU A 18 21.46 -33.37 2.32
C LEU A 18 20.22 -33.91 3.04
N ASN A 19 19.85 -33.35 4.19
CA ASN A 19 18.64 -33.72 4.93
C ASN A 19 17.37 -33.45 4.13
N PHE A 20 17.34 -32.38 3.33
CA PHE A 20 16.19 -32.06 2.49
C PHE A 20 16.02 -33.08 1.34
N ILE A 21 17.12 -33.45 0.67
CA ILE A 21 17.08 -34.36 -0.48
C ILE A 21 16.95 -35.83 -0.06
N ASN A 22 17.58 -36.21 1.05
CA ASN A 22 17.61 -37.59 1.54
C ASN A 22 17.43 -37.66 3.07
N PRO A 23 16.19 -37.48 3.57
CA PRO A 23 15.91 -37.46 5.01
C PRO A 23 16.09 -38.82 5.70
N ASN A 24 16.17 -39.92 4.95
CA ASN A 24 16.25 -41.31 5.45
C ASN A 24 17.67 -41.90 5.35
N LEU A 25 18.72 -41.08 5.42
CA LEU A 25 20.05 -41.63 5.67
C LEU A 25 20.04 -42.28 7.06
N GLU A 26 19.81 -43.59 7.11
CA GLU A 26 19.93 -44.39 8.33
C GLU A 26 21.41 -44.38 8.73
N ASN A 27 21.76 -43.63 9.78
CA ASN A 27 23.12 -43.48 10.31
C ASN A 27 24.18 -43.16 9.23
N PRO A 28 24.19 -41.95 8.66
CA PRO A 28 25.27 -41.53 7.78
C PRO A 28 26.59 -41.52 8.56
N ASP A 29 27.48 -42.46 8.27
CA ASP A 29 28.83 -42.46 8.81
C ASP A 29 29.63 -41.35 8.14
N PHE A 30 29.54 -40.13 8.69
CA PHE A 30 30.28 -38.99 8.17
C PHE A 30 31.78 -39.02 8.52
N ASP A 31 32.19 -39.97 9.36
CA ASP A 31 33.58 -40.16 9.78
C ASP A 31 34.32 -41.10 8.81
N ASP A 32 33.62 -42.01 8.12
CA ASP A 32 34.16 -42.74 6.96
C ASP A 32 34.14 -41.86 5.69
N PRO A 33 35.31 -41.53 5.11
CA PRO A 33 35.41 -40.74 3.87
C PRO A 33 34.74 -41.41 2.66
N ASN A 34 34.57 -42.74 2.69
CA ASN A 34 34.00 -43.51 1.58
C ASN A 34 32.50 -43.75 1.73
N SER A 35 31.87 -43.31 2.82
CA SER A 35 30.43 -43.45 2.99
C SER A 35 29.65 -42.61 1.98
N ASP A 36 28.45 -43.07 1.62
CA ASP A 36 27.54 -42.31 0.76
C ASP A 36 27.19 -40.93 1.37
N GLY A 37 27.16 -40.83 2.70
CA GLY A 37 26.94 -39.58 3.42
C GLY A 37 28.07 -38.58 3.19
N SER A 38 29.32 -39.01 3.38
CA SER A 38 30.53 -38.21 3.20
C SER A 38 30.70 -37.76 1.75
N LEU A 39 30.50 -38.68 0.79
CA LEU A 39 30.61 -38.38 -0.63
C LEU A 39 29.54 -37.38 -1.10
N ASN A 40 28.30 -37.52 -0.63
CA ASN A 40 27.24 -36.58 -0.98
C ASN A 40 27.43 -35.21 -0.29
N LYS A 41 27.90 -35.18 0.97
CA LYS A 41 28.29 -33.93 1.65
C LYS A 41 29.37 -33.19 0.86
N GLN A 42 30.40 -33.90 0.40
CA GLN A 42 31.49 -33.31 -0.38
C GLN A 42 30.98 -32.73 -1.72
N LYS A 43 30.11 -33.44 -2.44
CA LYS A 43 29.50 -32.91 -3.67
C LYS A 43 28.73 -31.61 -3.46
N ILE A 44 28.03 -31.48 -2.33
CA ILE A 44 27.30 -30.25 -1.99
C ILE A 44 28.28 -29.13 -1.61
N LYS A 45 29.36 -29.43 -0.88
CA LYS A 45 30.45 -28.45 -0.61
C LYS A 45 31.10 -27.97 -1.91
N ASP A 46 31.38 -28.88 -2.84
CA ASP A 46 31.96 -28.54 -4.15
C ASP A 46 31.01 -27.66 -4.99
N PHE A 47 29.71 -27.90 -4.91
CA PHE A 47 28.69 -27.03 -5.50
C PHE A 47 28.65 -25.65 -4.80
N ALA A 48 28.65 -25.61 -3.46
CA ALA A 48 28.62 -24.37 -2.69
C ALA A 48 29.78 -23.43 -3.07
N ASN A 49 30.97 -23.99 -3.28
CA ASN A 49 32.16 -23.25 -3.72
C ASN A 49 32.03 -22.59 -5.11
N LYS A 50 31.09 -23.05 -5.95
CA LYS A 50 30.84 -22.52 -7.29
C LYS A 50 29.52 -21.75 -7.40
N SER A 51 28.66 -21.86 -6.39
CA SER A 51 27.31 -21.30 -6.41
C SER A 51 27.30 -19.77 -6.32
N ARG A 52 26.38 -19.18 -7.09
CA ARG A 52 26.08 -17.74 -7.12
C ARG A 52 24.93 -17.37 -6.20
N LEU A 53 24.42 -18.30 -5.40
CA LEU A 53 23.40 -18.02 -4.40
C LEU A 53 24.02 -17.92 -3.01
N THR A 54 23.40 -17.17 -2.12
CA THR A 54 23.64 -17.28 -0.67
C THR A 54 23.03 -18.60 -0.14
N PRO A 55 23.47 -19.09 1.04
CA PRO A 55 22.88 -20.29 1.64
C PRO A 55 21.37 -20.19 1.76
N GLN A 56 20.87 -19.07 2.29
CA GLN A 56 19.43 -18.84 2.45
C GLN A 56 18.70 -18.79 1.11
N GLU A 57 19.26 -18.15 0.08
CA GLU A 57 18.63 -18.12 -1.25
C GLU A 57 18.52 -19.53 -1.86
N PHE A 58 19.51 -20.39 -1.66
CA PHE A 58 19.45 -21.76 -2.14
C PHE A 58 18.45 -22.61 -1.35
N LEU A 59 18.36 -22.44 -0.02
CA LEU A 59 17.33 -23.11 0.79
C LEU A 59 15.92 -22.65 0.39
N ASN A 60 15.73 -21.34 0.16
CA ASN A 60 14.48 -20.83 -0.38
C ASN A 60 14.16 -21.45 -1.74
N ALA A 61 15.17 -21.65 -2.60
CA ALA A 61 14.98 -22.33 -3.87
C ALA A 61 14.47 -23.76 -3.67
N LEU A 62 15.03 -24.51 -2.72
CA LEU A 62 14.59 -25.87 -2.39
C LEU A 62 13.12 -25.90 -1.91
N ASP A 63 12.69 -24.94 -1.10
CA ASP A 63 11.31 -24.83 -0.63
C ASP A 63 10.30 -24.48 -1.76
N LEU A 64 10.77 -23.84 -2.83
CA LEU A 64 9.95 -23.46 -3.98
C LEU A 64 9.78 -24.59 -5.01
N VAL A 65 10.70 -25.56 -5.05
CA VAL A 65 10.60 -26.73 -5.94
C VAL A 65 9.31 -27.54 -5.71
N PRO A 66 8.94 -27.97 -4.48
CA PRO A 66 7.72 -28.74 -4.26
C PRO A 66 6.43 -27.95 -4.50
N ARG A 67 6.51 -26.62 -4.64
CA ARG A 67 5.37 -25.73 -4.92
C ARG A 67 5.16 -25.49 -6.41
N ASP A 68 5.95 -26.14 -7.27
CA ASP A 68 5.96 -25.94 -8.72
C ASP A 68 6.23 -24.48 -9.16
N GLU A 69 6.85 -23.67 -8.28
CA GLU A 69 7.13 -22.25 -8.55
C GLU A 69 8.42 -22.03 -9.34
N LEU A 70 9.32 -23.02 -9.34
CA LEU A 70 10.56 -22.99 -10.11
C LEU A 70 10.39 -23.75 -11.43
N THR A 71 10.71 -23.10 -12.54
CA THR A 71 10.61 -23.68 -13.88
C THR A 71 11.98 -23.89 -14.54
N THR A 72 12.08 -24.96 -15.33
CA THR A 72 13.15 -25.21 -16.29
C THR A 72 12.66 -24.89 -17.70
N ILE A 73 13.59 -24.53 -18.59
CA ILE A 73 13.29 -24.33 -20.01
C ILE A 73 13.76 -25.57 -20.73
N GLU A 74 12.84 -26.28 -21.38
CA GLU A 74 13.14 -27.38 -22.29
C GLU A 74 12.93 -26.88 -23.74
N HIS A 75 13.89 -27.15 -24.61
CA HIS A 75 13.78 -26.84 -26.04
C HIS A 75 13.07 -27.99 -26.75
N ARG A 76 11.94 -27.71 -27.40
CA ARG A 76 11.31 -28.70 -28.29
C ARG A 76 12.01 -28.74 -29.64
N SER A 77 11.83 -29.87 -30.32
CA SER A 77 12.31 -30.11 -31.69
C SER A 77 11.64 -29.21 -32.75
N ASP A 78 10.60 -28.46 -32.40
CA ASP A 78 9.92 -27.45 -33.23
C ASP A 78 10.52 -26.03 -33.06
N GLY A 79 11.47 -25.84 -32.14
CA GLY A 79 12.13 -24.56 -31.88
C GLY A 79 11.42 -23.66 -30.86
N GLU A 80 10.33 -24.10 -30.24
CA GLU A 80 9.70 -23.35 -29.15
C GLU A 80 10.23 -23.77 -27.77
N ASP A 81 10.58 -22.76 -26.97
CA ASP A 81 10.97 -22.90 -25.57
C ASP A 81 9.72 -23.07 -24.71
N PHE A 82 9.64 -24.13 -23.92
CA PHE A 82 8.55 -24.28 -22.95
C PHE A 82 9.08 -24.38 -21.52
N GLU A 83 8.31 -23.75 -20.61
CA GLU A 83 8.59 -23.80 -19.19
C GLU A 83 7.92 -25.02 -18.57
N LYS A 84 8.70 -25.82 -17.85
CA LYS A 84 8.24 -27.00 -17.13
C LYS A 84 8.59 -26.88 -15.65
N PRO A 85 7.68 -27.25 -14.73
CA PRO A 85 8.01 -27.26 -13.31
C PRO A 85 9.22 -28.16 -13.03
N LEU A 86 10.17 -27.63 -12.26
CA LEU A 86 11.33 -28.37 -11.81
C LEU A 86 10.87 -29.42 -10.80
N LYS A 87 11.21 -30.69 -11.04
CA LYS A 87 10.86 -31.78 -10.12
C LYS A 87 11.96 -31.99 -9.08
N LEU A 88 11.56 -32.33 -7.87
CA LEU A 88 12.48 -32.78 -6.83
C LEU A 88 13.19 -34.08 -7.26
N PHE A 89 14.45 -34.19 -6.87
CA PHE A 89 15.29 -35.33 -7.19
C PHE A 89 15.53 -36.17 -5.93
N SER A 90 15.57 -37.49 -6.07
CA SER A 90 15.78 -38.42 -4.94
C SER A 90 17.25 -38.63 -4.56
N ARG A 91 18.19 -38.08 -5.35
CA ARG A 91 19.63 -38.24 -5.16
C ARG A 91 20.36 -36.92 -5.36
N VAL A 92 21.43 -36.74 -4.60
CA VAL A 92 22.34 -35.59 -4.73
C VAL A 92 23.16 -35.74 -6.00
N ASP A 93 22.87 -34.89 -6.99
CA ASP A 93 23.63 -34.75 -8.22
C ASP A 93 23.96 -33.27 -8.44
N SER A 94 25.21 -32.98 -8.78
CA SER A 94 25.68 -31.62 -9.07
C SER A 94 24.89 -30.97 -10.21
N LYS A 95 24.43 -31.76 -11.20
CA LYS A 95 23.60 -31.24 -12.29
C LYS A 95 22.27 -30.68 -11.77
N ASN A 96 21.62 -31.43 -10.89
CA ASN A 96 20.34 -31.07 -10.30
C ASN A 96 20.45 -29.82 -9.42
N LEU A 97 21.52 -29.69 -8.64
CA LEU A 97 21.79 -28.50 -7.83
C LEU A 97 21.97 -27.23 -8.69
N ILE A 98 22.66 -27.36 -9.84
CA ILE A 98 22.83 -26.26 -10.80
C ILE A 98 21.51 -25.88 -11.47
N GLU A 99 20.64 -26.86 -11.77
CA GLU A 99 19.31 -26.60 -12.32
C GLU A 99 18.43 -25.81 -11.35
N ILE A 100 18.43 -26.17 -10.06
CA ILE A 100 17.74 -25.43 -8.98
C ILE A 100 18.27 -24.01 -8.87
N GLU A 101 19.60 -23.84 -8.85
CA GLU A 101 20.24 -22.52 -8.79
C GLU A 101 19.80 -21.62 -9.96
N THR A 102 19.83 -22.18 -11.18
CA THR A 102 19.49 -21.46 -12.41
C THR A 102 18.01 -21.10 -12.47
N ALA A 103 17.13 -22.00 -12.04
CA ALA A 103 15.70 -21.73 -11.96
C ALA A 103 15.39 -20.62 -10.96
N TYR A 104 16.01 -20.63 -9.78
CA TYR A 104 15.81 -19.59 -8.77
C TYR A 104 16.31 -18.21 -9.18
N ILE A 105 17.47 -18.13 -9.85
CA ILE A 105 17.99 -16.86 -10.39
C ILE A 105 17.00 -16.24 -11.39
N ARG A 106 16.39 -17.07 -12.26
CA ARG A 106 15.36 -16.63 -13.20
C ARG A 106 14.09 -16.17 -12.49
N TYR A 107 13.59 -16.96 -11.54
CA TYR A 107 12.42 -16.62 -10.73
C TYR A 107 12.59 -15.27 -10.02
N ARG A 108 13.73 -15.08 -9.35
CA ARG A 108 14.06 -13.80 -8.68
C ARG A 108 14.09 -12.63 -9.66
N SER A 109 14.62 -12.82 -10.86
CA SER A 109 14.70 -11.76 -11.87
C SER A 109 13.32 -11.38 -12.39
N LYS A 110 12.44 -12.37 -12.64
CA LYS A 110 11.03 -12.13 -13.02
C LYS A 110 10.27 -11.39 -11.92
N ASN A 111 10.40 -11.80 -10.66
CA ASN A 111 9.73 -11.14 -9.53
C ASN A 111 10.20 -9.70 -9.31
N LYS A 112 11.51 -9.42 -9.46
CA LYS A 112 12.02 -8.05 -9.40
C LYS A 112 11.42 -7.16 -10.49
N LEU A 113 11.27 -7.69 -11.71
CA LEU A 113 10.64 -6.97 -12.82
C LEU A 113 9.16 -6.68 -12.51
N TYR A 114 8.45 -7.67 -11.97
CA TYR A 114 7.05 -7.55 -11.58
C TYR A 114 6.83 -6.48 -10.50
N GLU A 115 7.60 -6.52 -9.41
CA GLU A 115 7.47 -5.53 -8.33
C GLU A 115 7.84 -4.12 -8.80
N LYS A 116 8.82 -3.99 -9.69
CA LYS A 116 9.15 -2.70 -10.32
C LYS A 116 7.99 -2.19 -11.16
N GLY A 117 7.40 -3.02 -12.03
CA GLY A 117 6.24 -2.63 -12.85
C GLY A 117 5.02 -2.26 -12.00
N LYS A 118 4.79 -2.99 -10.89
CA LYS A 118 3.73 -2.67 -9.92
C LYS A 118 3.96 -1.32 -9.23
N ALA A 119 5.21 -1.01 -8.86
CA ALA A 119 5.56 0.28 -8.28
C ALA A 119 5.37 1.43 -9.28
N GLU A 120 5.78 1.24 -10.53
CA GLU A 120 5.59 2.21 -11.62
C GLU A 120 4.09 2.46 -11.89
N LEU A 121 3.27 1.41 -11.95
CA LEU A 121 1.82 1.54 -12.08
C LEU A 121 1.18 2.26 -10.88
N LYS A 122 1.63 1.96 -9.65
CA LYS A 122 1.14 2.65 -8.45
C LYS A 122 1.49 4.14 -8.48
N ALA A 123 2.72 4.48 -8.87
CA ALA A 123 3.14 5.88 -9.00
C ALA A 123 2.38 6.62 -10.11
N PHE A 124 2.04 5.93 -11.20
CA PHE A 124 1.23 6.51 -12.27
C PHE A 124 -0.23 6.77 -11.83
N LEU A 125 -0.84 5.81 -11.13
CA LEU A 125 -2.23 5.93 -10.65
C LEU A 125 -2.35 6.88 -9.44
N MET A 126 -1.31 6.97 -8.62
CA MET A 126 -1.24 7.83 -7.44
C MET A 126 0.08 8.60 -7.48
N PRO A 127 0.16 9.69 -8.26
CA PRO A 127 1.36 10.52 -8.27
C PRO A 127 1.66 10.95 -6.83
N PRO A 128 2.94 10.91 -6.41
CA PRO A 128 3.31 11.32 -5.07
C PRO A 128 2.82 12.75 -4.86
N VAL A 129 2.00 12.95 -3.82
CA VAL A 129 1.54 14.27 -3.41
C VAL A 129 2.80 15.07 -3.11
N GLN A 130 3.13 16.04 -3.97
CA GLN A 130 4.21 16.98 -3.67
C GLN A 130 3.84 17.68 -2.36
N GLU A 131 4.66 17.49 -1.33
CA GLU A 131 4.56 18.28 -0.12
C GLU A 131 4.87 19.73 -0.50
N LEU A 132 3.81 20.54 -0.60
CA LEU A 132 3.92 21.96 -0.91
C LEU A 132 4.84 22.64 0.11
N THR A 133 5.77 23.47 -0.37
CA THR A 133 6.59 24.33 0.50
C THR A 133 5.70 25.30 1.28
N GLU A 134 6.19 25.85 2.39
CA GLU A 134 5.42 26.80 3.22
C GLU A 134 4.90 27.99 2.39
N GLU A 135 5.73 28.55 1.52
CA GLU A 135 5.36 29.64 0.60
C GLU A 135 4.23 29.24 -0.38
N GLN A 136 4.26 28.00 -0.89
CA GLN A 136 3.22 27.49 -1.79
C GLN A 136 1.91 27.26 -1.06
N LYS A 137 1.95 26.82 0.20
CA LYS A 137 0.76 26.67 1.05
C LYS A 137 0.12 28.01 1.35
N GLU A 138 0.92 29.04 1.65
CA GLU A 138 0.41 30.39 1.87
C GLU A 138 -0.23 30.98 0.61
N ALA A 139 0.42 30.84 -0.54
CA ALA A 139 -0.12 31.27 -1.82
C ALA A 139 -1.44 30.55 -2.17
N GLN A 140 -1.52 29.24 -1.91
CA GLN A 140 -2.75 28.47 -2.10
C GLN A 140 -3.85 28.92 -1.14
N ASN A 141 -3.53 29.20 0.12
CA ASN A 141 -4.48 29.70 1.11
C ASN A 141 -5.03 31.07 0.73
N GLN A 142 -4.18 31.99 0.26
CA GLN A 142 -4.63 33.31 -0.23
C GLN A 142 -5.56 33.17 -1.43
N ARG A 143 -5.23 32.30 -2.40
CA ARG A 143 -6.10 32.01 -3.55
C ARG A 143 -7.45 31.45 -3.10
N PHE A 144 -7.43 30.51 -2.16
CA PHE A 144 -8.65 29.93 -1.59
C PHE A 144 -9.54 30.99 -0.94
N LEU A 145 -8.99 31.84 -0.06
CA LEU A 145 -9.77 32.89 0.62
C LEU A 145 -10.37 33.89 -0.38
N LYS A 146 -9.63 34.22 -1.45
CA LYS A 146 -10.11 35.09 -2.52
C LYS A 146 -11.26 34.48 -3.31
N GLU A 147 -11.14 33.22 -3.72
CA GLU A 147 -12.22 32.51 -4.42
C GLU A 147 -13.48 32.40 -3.57
N GLU A 148 -13.33 32.11 -2.28
CA GLU A 148 -14.45 32.01 -1.35
C GLU A 148 -15.12 33.37 -1.11
N TYR A 149 -14.38 34.47 -1.06
CA TYR A 149 -14.94 35.82 -1.01
C TYR A 149 -15.78 36.14 -2.26
N GLN A 150 -15.24 35.84 -3.45
CA GLN A 150 -15.98 36.04 -4.70
C GLN A 150 -17.28 35.23 -4.72
N ARG A 151 -17.25 33.97 -4.26
CA ARG A 151 -18.44 33.13 -4.14
C ARG A 151 -19.44 33.68 -3.12
N LEU A 152 -18.97 34.17 -1.98
CA LEU A 152 -19.81 34.78 -0.97
C LEU A 152 -20.57 35.99 -1.53
N GLN A 153 -19.91 36.84 -2.32
CA GLN A 153 -20.54 38.01 -2.95
C GLN A 153 -21.52 37.62 -4.07
N LEU A 154 -21.17 36.63 -4.91
CA LEU A 154 -21.98 36.24 -6.07
C LEU A 154 -23.17 35.33 -5.71
N ARG A 155 -22.96 34.37 -4.81
CA ARG A 155 -23.91 33.29 -4.50
C ARG A 155 -24.44 33.33 -3.08
N GLY A 156 -23.85 34.15 -2.20
CA GLY A 156 -24.31 34.32 -0.82
C GLY A 156 -23.80 33.29 0.17
N PHE A 157 -23.01 32.28 -0.26
CA PHE A 157 -22.47 31.20 0.56
C PHE A 157 -21.01 30.87 0.23
N VAL A 158 -20.35 30.12 1.12
CA VAL A 158 -18.98 29.61 0.99
C VAL A 158 -18.99 28.07 0.88
N LEU A 159 -18.16 27.52 -0.01
CA LEU A 159 -17.97 26.07 -0.17
C LEU A 159 -16.96 25.52 0.85
N GLY A 160 -16.06 26.36 1.34
CA GLY A 160 -15.07 26.06 2.36
C GLY A 160 -15.58 25.96 3.80
N SER A 161 -16.88 25.70 4.00
CA SER A 161 -17.54 25.78 5.32
C SER A 161 -16.89 24.87 6.38
N THR A 162 -16.36 23.72 5.97
CA THR A 162 -15.63 22.82 6.88
C THR A 162 -14.35 23.44 7.42
N ILE A 163 -13.56 24.09 6.54
CA ILE A 163 -12.29 24.75 6.87
C ILE A 163 -12.57 25.95 7.78
N PHE A 164 -13.54 26.80 7.42
CA PHE A 164 -13.90 27.97 8.24
C PHE A 164 -14.44 27.56 9.61
N TYR A 165 -15.23 26.50 9.68
CA TYR A 165 -15.76 25.99 10.94
C TYR A 165 -14.63 25.51 11.86
N ASP A 166 -13.67 24.77 11.32
CA ASP A 166 -12.56 24.24 12.10
C ASP A 166 -11.64 25.37 12.63
N LEU A 167 -11.57 26.52 11.94
CA LEU A 167 -10.85 27.71 12.41
C LEU A 167 -11.52 28.42 13.59
N ILE A 168 -12.86 28.47 13.62
CA ILE A 168 -13.60 29.21 14.67
C ILE A 168 -14.06 28.35 15.82
N ARG A 169 -14.16 27.03 15.66
CA ARG A 169 -14.66 26.12 16.72
C ARG A 169 -13.88 26.27 18.03
N SER A 170 -12.57 26.54 17.95
CA SER A 170 -11.68 26.74 19.12
C SER A 170 -12.01 28.01 19.91
N ASN A 171 -12.63 29.01 19.27
CA ASN A 171 -13.00 30.28 19.89
C ASN A 171 -14.31 30.19 20.70
N TYR A 172 -15.08 29.10 20.55
CA TYR A 172 -16.37 28.91 21.21
C TYR A 172 -16.26 27.97 22.42
N LYS A 173 -15.80 28.50 23.56
CA LYS A 173 -15.70 27.76 24.84
C LYS A 173 -17.02 27.64 25.61
N VAL A 174 -18.00 28.50 25.30
CA VAL A 174 -19.27 28.61 26.05
C VAL A 174 -20.26 27.48 25.70
N VAL A 175 -20.20 26.98 24.48
CA VAL A 175 -21.02 25.86 24.02
C VAL A 175 -20.12 24.64 23.93
N ASN A 176 -20.55 23.50 24.50
CA ASN A 176 -19.83 22.24 24.35
C ASN A 176 -20.03 21.70 22.92
N LEU A 177 -19.31 22.29 21.95
CA LEU A 177 -19.33 21.88 20.54
C LEU A 177 -18.92 20.42 20.39
N ALA A 178 -18.02 19.91 21.24
CA ALA A 178 -17.60 18.51 21.20
C ALA A 178 -18.75 17.52 21.44
N PHE A 179 -19.73 17.86 22.29
CA PHE A 179 -20.93 17.06 22.45
C PHE A 179 -21.80 17.08 21.19
N VAL A 180 -22.01 18.27 20.62
CA VAL A 180 -22.84 18.49 19.43
C VAL A 180 -22.25 17.78 18.20
N GLU A 181 -20.93 17.87 18.01
CA GLU A 181 -20.16 17.17 16.97
C GLU A 181 -20.30 15.65 17.10
N LYS A 182 -20.09 15.10 18.31
CA LYS A 182 -20.24 13.66 18.58
C LYS A 182 -21.67 13.18 18.33
N PHE A 183 -22.67 13.97 18.70
CA PHE A 183 -24.06 13.64 18.43
C PHE A 183 -24.34 13.57 16.93
N MET A 184 -23.97 14.61 16.18
CA MET A 184 -24.25 14.68 14.73
C MET A 184 -23.44 13.71 13.88
N THR A 185 -22.24 13.32 14.33
CA THR A 185 -21.45 12.27 13.67
C THR A 185 -22.14 10.90 13.77
N ASN A 186 -22.82 10.65 14.89
CA ASN A 186 -23.51 9.39 15.14
C ASN A 186 -24.98 9.40 14.65
N PHE A 187 -25.55 10.59 14.46
CA PHE A 187 -26.93 10.75 14.00
C PHE A 187 -27.01 10.62 12.47
N LYS A 188 -27.59 9.50 12.01
CA LYS A 188 -27.82 9.23 10.58
C LYS A 188 -29.32 9.25 10.30
N PRO A 189 -29.92 10.43 10.07
CA PRO A 189 -31.33 10.50 9.76
C PRO A 189 -31.59 9.86 8.40
N GLU A 190 -32.59 8.99 8.37
CA GLU A 190 -33.14 8.46 7.14
C GLU A 190 -34.12 9.51 6.61
N VAL A 191 -33.72 10.23 5.55
CA VAL A 191 -34.58 11.20 4.88
C VAL A 191 -35.14 10.54 3.64
N PHE A 192 -36.47 10.48 3.54
CA PHE A 192 -37.18 10.03 2.36
C PHE A 192 -37.36 11.22 1.40
N GLU A 193 -36.81 11.15 0.19
CA GLU A 193 -37.28 12.00 -0.91
C GLU A 193 -38.64 11.47 -1.37
N ASP A 194 -39.70 12.24 -1.14
CA ASP A 194 -40.99 12.00 -1.78
C ASP A 194 -40.89 12.52 -3.23
N ASP A 195 -40.29 11.71 -4.10
CA ASP A 195 -40.42 11.94 -5.54
C ASP A 195 -41.88 11.76 -5.94
N LYS A 196 -42.40 12.77 -6.65
CA LYS A 196 -43.76 12.83 -7.18
C LYS A 196 -44.15 11.48 -7.79
N ARG A 197 -45.27 10.90 -7.32
CA ARG A 197 -45.85 9.64 -7.81
C ARG A 197 -45.80 9.59 -9.35
N SER A 198 -44.89 8.78 -9.91
CA SER A 198 -45.02 8.38 -11.30
C SER A 198 -46.14 7.32 -11.36
N VAL A 199 -47.03 7.45 -12.35
CA VAL A 199 -48.24 6.63 -12.48
C VAL A 199 -47.96 5.35 -13.30
N GLU A 200 -46.68 4.98 -13.47
CA GLU A 200 -46.31 3.81 -14.27
C GLU A 200 -46.00 2.61 -13.39
N PHE A 201 -46.83 1.58 -13.55
CA PHE A 201 -47.03 0.42 -12.67
C PHE A 201 -45.86 -0.58 -12.60
N HIS A 202 -44.64 -0.23 -13.06
CA HIS A 202 -43.54 -1.21 -13.24
C HIS A 202 -42.16 -0.83 -12.70
N LEU A 203 -42.04 0.23 -11.90
CA LEU A 203 -40.83 0.43 -11.09
C LEU A 203 -41.24 0.41 -9.63
N ALA A 204 -40.86 -0.65 -8.92
CA ALA A 204 -40.90 -0.68 -7.47
C ALA A 204 -40.27 0.62 -6.95
N SER A 205 -41.09 1.53 -6.40
CA SER A 205 -40.63 2.81 -5.89
C SER A 205 -39.89 2.56 -4.58
N SER A 206 -38.68 1.99 -4.66
CA SER A 206 -37.75 1.99 -3.55
C SER A 206 -37.36 3.45 -3.32
N LYS A 207 -38.00 4.09 -2.34
CA LYS A 207 -37.64 5.44 -1.88
C LYS A 207 -36.12 5.48 -1.72
N LYS A 208 -35.46 6.38 -2.44
CA LYS A 208 -34.00 6.52 -2.36
C LYS A 208 -33.67 7.07 -0.97
N VAL A 209 -33.15 6.23 -0.08
CA VAL A 209 -32.65 6.67 1.21
C VAL A 209 -31.33 7.37 0.97
N ILE A 210 -31.35 8.71 0.95
CA ILE A 210 -30.12 9.50 0.92
C ILE A 210 -29.69 9.68 2.38
N LYS A 211 -28.54 9.08 2.72
CA LYS A 211 -27.86 9.41 3.98
C LYS A 211 -27.34 10.84 3.85
N LYS A 212 -28.06 11.81 4.43
CA LYS A 212 -27.55 13.18 4.53
C LYS A 212 -26.48 13.23 5.61
N ASP A 213 -25.35 13.83 5.27
CA ASP A 213 -24.33 14.18 6.26
C ASP A 213 -24.83 15.39 7.06
N VAL A 214 -25.46 15.10 8.19
CA VAL A 214 -26.01 16.12 9.11
C VAL A 214 -24.91 16.99 9.68
N PHE A 215 -23.71 16.42 9.87
CA PHE A 215 -22.61 17.16 10.40
C PHE A 215 -22.10 18.20 9.41
N LEU A 216 -22.00 17.83 8.13
CA LEU A 216 -21.69 18.78 7.07
C LEU A 216 -22.74 19.91 6.98
N ALA A 217 -24.03 19.56 6.97
CA ALA A 217 -25.11 20.55 6.92
C ALA A 217 -25.10 21.50 8.12
N PHE A 218 -24.76 21.01 9.31
CA PHE A 218 -24.55 21.85 10.48
C PHE A 218 -23.39 22.82 10.29
N LYS A 219 -22.23 22.37 9.80
CA LYS A 219 -21.07 23.25 9.55
C LYS A 219 -21.41 24.36 8.56
N GLU A 220 -22.13 24.02 7.48
CA GLU A 220 -22.61 24.99 6.48
C GLU A 220 -23.53 26.05 7.11
N LEU A 221 -24.57 25.63 7.84
CA LEU A 221 -25.49 26.54 8.52
C LEU A 221 -24.81 27.39 9.59
N PHE A 222 -23.87 26.80 10.34
CA PHE A 222 -23.13 27.51 11.37
C PHE A 222 -22.31 28.65 10.77
N ILE A 223 -21.60 28.37 9.67
CA ILE A 223 -20.78 29.37 8.98
C ILE A 223 -21.62 30.45 8.33
N GLU A 224 -22.74 30.08 7.70
CA GLU A 224 -23.67 31.05 7.14
C GLU A 224 -24.15 32.04 8.23
N LYS A 225 -24.60 31.54 9.37
CA LYS A 225 -25.05 32.38 10.49
C LYS A 225 -23.92 33.18 11.13
N TYR A 226 -22.71 32.62 11.17
CA TYR A 226 -21.53 33.34 11.64
C TYR A 226 -21.20 34.53 10.73
N ILE A 227 -21.17 34.32 9.42
CA ILE A 227 -20.93 35.36 8.41
C ILE A 227 -21.96 36.47 8.52
N GLU A 228 -23.24 36.12 8.69
CA GLU A 228 -24.32 37.09 8.89
C GLU A 228 -24.12 37.91 10.17
N LYS A 229 -23.85 37.24 11.30
CA LYS A 229 -23.66 37.90 12.61
C LYS A 229 -22.45 38.82 12.62
N ALA A 230 -21.32 38.36 12.08
CA ALA A 230 -20.08 39.12 12.00
C ALA A 230 -20.08 40.14 10.84
N GLN A 231 -21.17 40.21 10.07
CA GLN A 231 -21.35 41.12 8.92
C GLN A 231 -20.23 41.02 7.88
N LEU A 232 -19.64 39.83 7.71
CA LEU A 232 -18.47 39.63 6.86
C LEU A 232 -18.75 39.88 5.37
N LYS A 233 -20.03 39.85 4.95
CA LYS A 233 -20.46 40.24 3.60
C LYS A 233 -20.18 41.72 3.27
N LYS A 234 -20.04 42.57 4.29
CA LYS A 234 -19.79 44.02 4.11
C LYS A 234 -18.31 44.37 4.02
N LEU A 235 -17.42 43.43 4.33
CA LEU A 235 -15.98 43.63 4.28
C LEU A 235 -15.49 43.70 2.84
N SER A 236 -14.41 44.45 2.62
CA SER A 236 -13.63 44.38 1.39
C SER A 236 -12.86 43.06 1.28
N GLU A 237 -12.39 42.71 0.07
CA GLU A 237 -11.61 41.48 -0.17
C GLU A 237 -10.37 41.41 0.75
N THR A 238 -9.70 42.54 0.97
CA THR A 238 -8.52 42.63 1.84
C THR A 238 -8.87 42.40 3.30
N GLU A 239 -9.93 43.04 3.81
CA GLU A 239 -10.38 42.87 5.19
C GLU A 239 -10.89 41.45 5.45
N TRP A 240 -11.51 40.81 4.46
CA TRP A 240 -11.92 39.40 4.54
C TRP A 240 -10.71 38.47 4.70
N ILE A 241 -9.66 38.66 3.90
CA ILE A 241 -8.46 37.82 3.96
C ILE A 241 -7.76 38.02 5.30
N GLU A 242 -7.58 39.27 5.73
CA GLU A 242 -6.95 39.61 7.02
C GLU A 242 -7.73 39.02 8.20
N TYR A 243 -9.06 39.10 8.17
CA TYR A 243 -9.93 38.55 9.21
C TYR A 243 -9.68 37.05 9.44
N TRP A 244 -9.67 36.25 8.37
CA TRP A 244 -9.46 34.81 8.48
C TRP A 244 -8.02 34.43 8.82
N GLN A 245 -7.04 35.19 8.33
CA GLN A 245 -5.63 35.02 8.73
C GLN A 245 -5.42 35.30 10.22
N ASN A 246 -6.06 36.35 10.75
CA ASN A 246 -5.98 36.69 12.16
C ASN A 246 -6.62 35.61 13.05
N ILE A 247 -7.77 35.06 12.64
CA ILE A 247 -8.39 33.93 13.34
C ILE A 247 -7.47 32.71 13.34
N LYS A 248 -6.87 32.38 12.21
CA LYS A 248 -5.92 31.26 12.10
C LYS A 248 -4.75 31.43 13.07
N ASN A 249 -4.10 32.59 13.05
CA ASN A 249 -2.98 32.91 13.95
C ASN A 249 -3.38 32.90 15.44
N SER A 250 -4.65 33.21 15.74
CA SER A 250 -5.17 33.18 17.10
C SER A 250 -5.52 31.77 17.57
N SER A 251 -5.87 30.88 16.64
CA SER A 251 -6.21 29.47 16.91
C SER A 251 -4.98 28.56 17.08
N GLU A 252 -3.82 28.98 16.57
CA GLU A 252 -2.53 28.27 16.67
C GLU A 252 -1.73 28.63 17.94
N LYS A 253 -2.21 29.59 18.74
CA LYS A 253 -1.65 29.94 20.07
C LYS A 253 -2.43 29.28 21.20
#